data_AF-A0A1J5TP85-F1
#
_entry.id   AF-A0A1J5TP85-F1
#
_cell.length_a   1.000
_cell.length_b   1.000
_cell.length_c   1.000
_cell.angle_alpha   90.00
_cell.angle_beta   90.00
_cell.angle_gamma   90.00
#
_symmetry.space_group_name_H-M   'P 1'
#
loop_
_entity.id
_entity.type
_entity.pdbx_description
1 polymer ?
#
loop_
_entity_poly.entity_id
_entity_poly.type
_entity_poly.pdbx_seq_one_letter_code
_entity_poly.pdbx_strand_id
1 'polypeptide(L)'
;MTAGDRFMKKISDYYDELGYPVVWEGEGSKRQLEIQFKSESGYFVTATLLARGDDIVIKDEWGRENVIKATKGNLEQIKSWSEER
;
A
#
# COMPACT_ATOMS: atom_id res chain seq x y z
N MET A 1 11.40 14.03 4.03
CA MET A 1 10.81 12.67 4.06
C MET A 1 9.99 12.53 5.33
N THR A 2 8.67 12.48 5.21
CA THR A 2 7.70 12.39 6.33
C THR A 2 7.66 10.97 6.92
N ALA A 3 6.94 10.76 8.03
CA ALA A 3 6.73 9.41 8.55
C ALA A 3 5.91 8.56 7.55
N GLY A 4 4.90 9.16 6.89
CA GLY A 4 4.15 8.53 5.82
C GLY A 4 5.03 8.11 4.64
N ASP A 5 5.95 8.95 4.18
CA ASP A 5 6.87 8.60 3.08
C ASP A 5 7.76 7.40 3.42
N ARG A 6 8.29 7.34 4.65
CA ARG A 6 9.10 6.20 5.11
C ARG A 6 8.27 4.93 5.26
N PHE A 7 7.02 5.08 5.69
CA PHE A 7 6.08 3.97 5.83
C PHE A 7 5.73 3.37 4.47
N MET A 8 5.36 4.22 3.51
CA MET A 8 5.05 3.83 2.13
C MET A 8 6.25 3.16 1.45
N LYS A 9 7.47 3.68 1.67
CA LYS A 9 8.69 3.06 1.17
C LYS A 9 8.88 1.63 1.71
N LYS A 10 8.70 1.42 3.01
CA LYS A 10 8.82 0.08 3.62
C LYS A 10 7.81 -0.93 3.06
N ILE A 11 6.60 -0.47 2.73
CA ILE A 11 5.58 -1.30 2.09
C ILE A 11 6.03 -1.65 0.67
N SER A 12 6.41 -0.65 -0.12
CA SER A 12 6.91 -0.84 -1.48
C SER A 12 8.06 -1.84 -1.52
N ASP A 13 9.09 -1.63 -0.69
CA ASP A 13 10.27 -2.49 -0.64
C ASP A 13 9.88 -3.94 -0.30
N TYR A 14 8.99 -4.15 0.68
CA TYR A 14 8.53 -5.48 1.10
C TYR A 14 7.80 -6.24 -0.02
N TYR A 15 6.86 -5.59 -0.71
CA TYR A 15 6.09 -6.24 -1.77
C TYR A 15 6.90 -6.46 -3.04
N ASP A 16 7.82 -5.56 -3.35
CA ASP A 16 8.78 -5.72 -4.44
C ASP A 16 9.72 -6.92 -4.18
N GLU A 17 10.23 -7.07 -2.95
CA GLU A 17 11.05 -8.21 -2.54
C GLU A 17 10.29 -9.55 -2.62
N LEU A 18 8.97 -9.53 -2.38
CA LEU A 18 8.10 -10.70 -2.55
C LEU A 18 7.71 -10.97 -4.02
N GLY A 19 8.08 -10.09 -4.95
CA GLY A 19 7.79 -10.20 -6.38
C GLY A 19 6.38 -9.78 -6.78
N TYR A 20 5.66 -9.03 -5.94
CA TYR A 20 4.38 -8.44 -6.32
C TYR A 20 4.61 -7.25 -7.25
N PRO A 21 3.72 -6.99 -8.23
CA PRO A 21 3.78 -5.77 -9.01
C PRO A 21 3.50 -4.55 -8.13
N VAL A 22 4.49 -3.65 -8.05
CA VAL A 22 4.42 -2.40 -7.28
C VAL A 22 4.69 -1.22 -8.21
N VAL A 23 3.81 -0.23 -8.21
CA VAL A 23 3.94 0.99 -9.04
C VAL A 23 3.79 2.23 -8.18
N TRP A 24 4.65 3.22 -8.42
CA TRP A 24 4.52 4.54 -7.83
C TRP A 24 3.96 5.50 -8.88
N GLU A 25 2.74 5.99 -8.66
CA GLU A 25 2.06 6.93 -9.56
C GLU A 25 2.05 8.34 -8.95
N GLY A 26 2.15 9.37 -9.80
CA GLY A 26 2.11 10.78 -9.39
C GLY A 26 3.45 11.35 -8.86
N GLU A 27 3.45 12.66 -8.57
CA GLU A 27 4.64 13.42 -8.19
C GLU A 27 4.51 14.09 -6.81
N GLY A 28 5.64 14.17 -6.08
CA GLY A 28 5.75 14.89 -4.82
C GLY A 28 4.74 14.42 -3.75
N SER A 29 3.94 15.35 -3.22
CA SER A 29 2.94 15.07 -2.18
C SER A 29 1.67 14.36 -2.67
N LYS A 30 1.52 14.12 -3.98
CA LYS A 30 0.42 13.35 -4.56
C LYS A 30 0.83 11.92 -4.93
N ARG A 31 2.03 11.51 -4.53
CA ARG A 31 2.58 10.21 -4.88
C ARG A 31 1.79 9.09 -4.21
N GLN A 32 1.20 8.22 -5.03
CA GLN A 32 0.47 7.05 -4.59
C GLN A 32 1.26 5.78 -4.91
N LEU A 33 1.05 4.75 -4.09
CA LEU A 33 1.62 3.42 -4.25
C LEU A 33 0.50 2.48 -4.64
N GLU A 34 0.68 1.76 -5.73
CA GLU A 34 -0.24 0.74 -6.20
C GLU A 34 0.40 -0.64 -6.07
N ILE A 35 -0.33 -1.56 -5.46
CA ILE A 35 0.11 -2.94 -5.26
C ILE A 35 -0.95 -3.84 -5.86
N GLN A 36 -0.55 -4.70 -6.80
CA GLN A 36 -1.46 -5.67 -7.42
C GLN A 36 -1.34 -7.04 -6.76
N PHE A 37 -2.47 -7.58 -6.34
CA PHE A 37 -2.62 -8.91 -5.77
C PHE A 37 -3.35 -9.81 -6.75
N LYS A 38 -2.92 -11.07 -6.88
CA LYS A 38 -3.66 -12.07 -7.64
C LYS A 38 -4.68 -12.74 -6.73
N SER A 39 -5.96 -12.54 -6.99
CA SER A 39 -7.06 -13.24 -6.32
C SER A 39 -7.08 -14.72 -6.72
N GLU A 40 -7.58 -15.57 -5.83
CA GLU A 40 -7.83 -17.00 -6.09
C GLU A 40 -8.73 -17.22 -7.32
N SER A 41 -9.62 -16.27 -7.61
CA SER A 41 -10.51 -16.31 -8.77
C SER A 41 -9.81 -16.01 -10.10
N GLY A 42 -8.50 -15.74 -10.09
CA GLY A 42 -7.71 -15.42 -11.28
C GLY A 42 -7.76 -13.94 -11.70
N TYR A 43 -8.51 -13.11 -10.96
CA TYR A 43 -8.56 -11.66 -11.15
C TYR A 43 -7.43 -10.97 -10.37
N PHE A 44 -7.00 -9.80 -10.86
CA PHE A 44 -6.07 -8.95 -10.13
C PHE A 44 -6.85 -7.91 -9.35
N VAL A 45 -6.53 -7.78 -8.06
CA VAL A 45 -7.06 -6.74 -7.16
C VAL A 45 -5.95 -5.74 -6.92
N THR A 46 -6.27 -4.45 -7.03
CA THR A 46 -5.29 -3.37 -6.79
C THR A 46 -5.62 -2.68 -5.47
N ALA A 47 -4.63 -2.57 -4.59
CA ALA A 47 -4.68 -1.66 -3.46
C ALA A 47 -3.90 -0.39 -3.79
N THR A 48 -4.53 0.77 -3.59
CA THR A 48 -3.86 2.07 -3.76
C THR A 48 -3.65 2.71 -2.40
N LEU A 49 -2.42 3.10 -2.09
CA LEU A 49 -2.05 3.77 -0.87
C LEU A 49 -1.59 5.20 -1.17
N LEU A 50 -1.94 6.15 -0.32
CA LEU A 50 -1.56 7.55 -0.44
C LEU A 50 -1.12 8.08 0.92
N ALA A 51 0.06 8.69 0.99
CA ALA A 51 0.51 9.39 2.19
C ALA A 51 -0.12 10.80 2.27
N ARG A 52 -0.72 11.11 3.41
CA ARG A 52 -1.20 12.44 3.80
C ARG A 52 -0.60 12.82 5.16
N GLY A 53 0.68 13.20 5.15
CA GLY A 53 1.43 13.49 6.37
C GLY A 53 1.74 12.20 7.14
N ASP A 54 1.17 12.06 8.35
CA ASP A 54 1.27 10.84 9.16
C ASP A 54 0.13 9.84 8.91
N ASP A 55 -0.87 10.25 8.13
CA ASP A 55 -1.98 9.41 7.71
C ASP A 55 -1.68 8.72 6.38
N ILE A 56 -2.15 7.49 6.25
CA ILE A 56 -2.12 6.69 5.03
C ILE A 56 -3.57 6.42 4.65
N VAL A 57 -3.94 6.87 3.45
CA VAL A 57 -5.23 6.55 2.85
C VAL A 57 -5.05 5.32 1.99
N ILE A 58 -5.77 4.25 2.31
CA ILE A 58 -5.82 3.02 1.55
C ILE A 58 -7.14 3.02 0.79
N LYS A 59 -7.09 2.72 -0.51
CA LYS A 59 -8.24 2.55 -1.37
C LYS A 59 -8.28 1.11 -1.87
N ASP A 60 -9.45 0.50 -1.74
CA ASP A 60 -9.73 -0.78 -2.39
C ASP A 60 -10.10 -0.59 -3.88
N GLU A 61 -10.33 -1.71 -4.57
CA GLU A 61 -10.71 -1.76 -5.98
C GLU A 61 -12.06 -1.07 -6.28
N TRP A 62 -12.90 -0.83 -5.27
CA TRP A 62 -14.17 -0.10 -5.40
C TRP A 62 -14.06 1.37 -4.99
N GLY A 63 -12.84 1.84 -4.70
CA GLY A 63 -12.56 3.21 -4.30
C GLY A 63 -12.96 3.56 -2.86
N ARG A 64 -13.24 2.56 -2.01
CA ARG A 64 -13.53 2.82 -0.59
C ARG A 64 -12.26 3.21 0.12
N GLU A 65 -12.30 4.33 0.83
CA GLU A 65 -11.15 4.86 1.55
C GLU A 65 -11.15 4.37 3.01
N ASN A 66 -10.01 3.83 3.44
CA ASN A 66 -9.70 3.57 4.84
C ASN A 66 -8.47 4.39 5.24
N VAL A 67 -8.53 5.10 6.37
CA VAL A 67 -7.46 5.98 6.81
C VAL A 67 -6.82 5.42 8.07
N ILE A 68 -5.51 5.19 8.02
CA ILE A 68 -4.74 4.65 9.13
C ILE A 68 -3.52 5.52 9.41
N LYS A 69 -2.97 5.41 10.62
CA LYS A 69 -1.71 6.08 10.99
C LYS A 69 -0.50 5.25 10.56
N ALA A 70 0.61 5.90 10.24
CA ALA A 70 1.90 5.27 9.93
C ALA A 70 2.58 4.66 11.17
N THR A 71 1.99 3.60 11.75
CA THR A 71 2.47 2.91 12.96
C THR A 71 3.06 1.55 12.65
N LYS A 72 3.91 1.00 13.55
CA LYS A 72 4.45 -0.35 13.36
C LYS A 72 3.35 -1.41 13.23
N GLY A 73 2.30 -1.37 14.05
CA GLY A 73 1.21 -2.35 13.98
C GLY A 73 0.49 -2.33 12.63
N ASN A 74 0.22 -1.13 12.11
CA ASN A 74 -0.40 -0.96 10.80
C ASN A 74 0.50 -1.39 9.64
N LEU A 75 1.82 -1.23 9.78
CA LEU A 75 2.77 -1.74 8.79
C LEU A 75 2.70 -3.27 8.70
N GLU A 76 2.71 -3.94 9.85
CA GLU A 76 2.65 -5.40 9.89
C GLU A 76 1.29 -5.94 9.43
N GLN A 77 0.20 -5.23 9.75
CA GLN A 77 -1.14 -5.56 9.22
C GLN A 77 -1.19 -5.44 7.69
N ILE A 78 -0.55 -4.43 7.10
CA ILE A 78 -0.50 -4.32 5.63
C ILE A 78 0.30 -5.49 5.07
N LYS A 79 1.49 -5.76 5.61
CA LYS A 79 2.33 -6.88 5.16
C LYS A 79 1.61 -8.23 5.23
N SER A 80 0.76 -8.45 6.24
CA SER A 80 0.02 -9.71 6.35
C SER A 80 -0.96 -9.95 5.20
N TRP A 81 -1.29 -8.95 4.36
CA TRP A 81 -2.08 -9.17 3.15
C TRP A 81 -1.43 -10.15 2.16
N SER A 82 -0.10 -10.35 2.22
CA SER A 82 0.55 -11.42 1.42
C SER A 82 0.37 -12.83 2.00
N GLU A 83 0.01 -12.94 3.28
CA GLU A 83 -0.14 -14.21 4.02
C GLU A 83 -1.60 -14.67 4.09
N GLU A 84 -2.55 -13.75 3.95
CA GLU A 84 -3.98 -14.04 3.74
C GLU A 84 -4.17 -14.65 2.33
N ARG A 85 -3.76 -15.91 2.20
CA ARG A 85 -3.86 -16.76 1.00
C ARG A 85 -4.69 -17.99 1.28
#